data_AF-A0A1J1LH78-F1
#
_entry.id   AF-A0A1J1LH78-F1
#
_cell.length_a   1.000
_cell.length_b   1.000
_cell.length_c   1.000
_cell.angle_alpha   90.00
_cell.angle_beta   90.00
_cell.angle_gamma   90.00
#
_symmetry.space_group_name_H-M   'P 1'
#
loop_
_entity.id
_entity.type
_entity.pdbx_description
1 polymer ?
#
loop_
_entity_poly.entity_id
_entity_poly.type
_entity_poly.pdbx_seq_one_letter_code
_entity_poly.pdbx_strand_id
1 'polypeptide(L)' 'MALINKTLSTEIETVFLATSKEYSFLSSSVVKEIARFGGSVDHLVPNHVAQEIYKCYARNQPQD' A
#
# COMPACT_ATOMS: atom_id res chain seq x y z
N MET A 1 -11.81 -2.06 -11.89
CA MET A 1 -11.41 -1.01 -12.87
C MET A 1 -11.39 -1.50 -14.32
N ALA A 2 -11.15 -2.79 -14.61
CA ALA A 2 -11.01 -3.30 -15.98
C ALA A 2 -12.12 -2.87 -16.97
N LEU A 3 -13.40 -2.95 -16.58
CA LEU A 3 -14.51 -2.56 -17.45
C LEU A 3 -14.46 -1.07 -17.84
N ILE A 4 -14.14 -0.18 -16.89
CA ILE A 4 -13.99 1.26 -17.16
C ILE A 4 -12.81 1.48 -18.11
N ASN A 5 -11.68 0.82 -17.89
CA ASN A 5 -10.51 0.93 -18.76
C ASN A 5 -10.83 0.52 -20.21
N LYS A 6 -11.64 -0.52 -20.39
CA LYS A 6 -12.08 -0.97 -21.72
C LYS A 6 -12.95 0.05 -22.44
N THR A 7 -13.73 0.85 -21.71
CA THR A 7 -14.50 1.97 -22.30
C THR A 7 -13.61 3.14 -22.75
N LEU A 8 -12.41 3.28 -22.17
CA LEU A 8 -11.46 4.35 -22.50
C LEU A 8 -10.52 3.96 -23.65
N SER A 9 -10.14 2.70 -23.75
CA SER A 9 -9.36 2.16 -24.87
C SER A 9 -9.67 0.69 -25.11
N THR A 10 -10.06 0.35 -26.33
CA THR A 10 -10.41 -1.02 -26.74
C THR A 10 -9.18 -1.85 -27.09
N GLU A 11 -8.03 -1.23 -27.35
CA GLU A 11 -6.77 -1.90 -27.70
C GLU A 11 -6.01 -2.43 -26.49
N ILE A 12 -6.32 -1.95 -25.29
CA ILE A 12 -5.66 -2.35 -24.05
C ILE A 12 -6.46 -3.45 -23.34
N GLU A 13 -5.77 -4.52 -22.95
CA GLU A 13 -6.33 -5.60 -22.15
C GLU A 13 -5.86 -5.53 -20.69
N THR A 14 -6.78 -5.75 -19.74
CA THR A 14 -6.46 -5.83 -18.32
C THR A 14 -6.42 -7.29 -17.89
N VAL A 15 -5.24 -7.77 -17.50
CA VAL A 15 -5.04 -9.14 -17.00
C VAL A 15 -5.01 -9.13 -15.47
N PHE A 16 -5.68 -10.10 -14.83
CA PHE A 16 -5.69 -10.27 -13.38
C PHE A 16 -4.77 -11.42 -12.97
N LEU A 17 -3.91 -11.16 -11.99
CA LEU A 17 -3.06 -12.16 -11.36
C LEU A 17 -3.45 -12.24 -9.88
N ALA A 18 -3.70 -13.46 -9.39
CA ALA A 18 -3.94 -13.68 -7.98
C ALA A 18 -2.63 -13.51 -7.20
N THR A 19 -2.71 -12.80 -6.07
CA THR A 19 -1.57 -12.70 -5.14
C THR A 19 -1.37 -14.02 -4.39
N SER A 20 -0.14 -14.28 -3.91
CA SER A 20 0.10 -15.41 -3.02
C SER A 20 -0.64 -15.21 -1.69
N LYS A 21 -1.04 -16.32 -1.05
CA LYS A 21 -1.84 -16.30 0.19
C LYS A 21 -1.16 -15.52 1.32
N GLU A 22 0.17 -15.56 1.40
CA GLU A 22 0.96 -14.84 2.40
C GLU A 22 0.88 -13.30 2.27
N TYR A 23 0.47 -12.77 1.11
CA TYR A 23 0.31 -11.34 0.88
C TYR A 23 -1.15 -10.92 0.68
N SER A 24 -2.13 -11.83 0.87
CA SER A 24 -3.54 -11.53 0.58
C SER A 24 -4.15 -10.46 1.49
N PHE A 25 -3.55 -10.21 2.65
CA PHE A 25 -3.99 -9.20 3.62
C PHE A 25 -3.28 -7.84 3.45
N LEU A 26 -2.25 -7.76 2.61
CA LEU A 26 -1.43 -6.56 2.49
C LEU A 26 -2.13 -5.49 1.67
N SER A 27 -2.25 -4.28 2.22
CA SER A 27 -2.71 -3.10 1.48
C SER A 27 -1.98 -1.85 1.97
N SER A 28 -1.77 -0.87 1.07
CA SER A 28 -1.13 0.40 1.44
C SER A 28 -1.91 1.17 2.51
N SER A 29 -3.23 1.00 2.58
CA SER A 29 -4.07 1.62 3.61
C SER A 29 -3.73 1.04 5.00
N VAL A 30 -3.67 -0.29 5.12
CA VAL A 30 -3.32 -0.97 6.39
C VAL A 30 -1.91 -0.60 6.83
N VAL A 31 -0.92 -0.64 5.93
CA VAL A 31 0.47 -0.28 6.25
C VAL A 31 0.54 1.17 6.76
N LYS A 32 -0.11 2.10 6.08
CA LYS A 32 -0.14 3.52 6.47
C LYS A 32 -0.85 3.75 7.80
N GLU A 33 -1.92 3.00 8.07
CA GLU A 33 -2.66 3.10 9.33
C GLU A 33 -1.82 2.63 10.52
N ILE A 34 -1.15 1.47 10.40
CA ILE A 34 -0.22 0.96 11.42
C ILE A 34 0.86 2.01 11.73
N ALA A 35 1.53 2.53 10.70
CA ALA A 35 2.58 3.52 10.87
C ALA A 35 2.07 4.85 11.46
N ARG A 36 0.86 5.28 11.08
CA ARG A 36 0.22 6.50 11.61
C ARG A 36 -0.01 6.41 13.12
N PHE A 37 -0.34 5.23 13.63
CA PHE A 37 -0.53 4.98 15.06
C PHE A 37 0.75 4.50 15.78
N GLY A 38 1.92 4.64 15.14
CA GLY A 38 3.21 4.34 15.76
C GLY A 38 3.60 2.85 15.77
N GLY A 39 2.86 2.00 15.07
CA GLY A 39 3.23 0.59 14.90
C GLY A 39 4.36 0.38 13.88
N SER A 40 5.15 -0.69 14.05
CA SER A 40 6.18 -1.09 13.09
C SER A 40 5.56 -1.76 11.86
N VAL A 41 6.10 -1.41 10.69
CA VAL A 41 5.72 -1.97 9.38
C VAL A 41 6.87 -2.74 8.70
N ASP A 42 7.96 -3.01 9.42
CA ASP A 42 9.20 -3.58 8.83
C ASP A 42 9.00 -4.97 8.21
N HIS A 43 7.96 -5.69 8.67
CA HIS A 43 7.59 -7.02 8.18
C HIS A 43 6.57 -6.98 7.03
N LEU A 44 6.07 -5.79 6.67
CA LEU A 44 5.04 -5.59 5.65
C LEU A 44 5.58 -4.98 4.36
N VAL A 45 6.76 -4.35 4.42
CA VAL A 45 7.37 -3.65 3.29
C VAL A 45 8.89 -3.80 3.31
N PRO A 46 9.57 -3.60 2.16
CA PRO A 46 11.03 -3.52 2.14
C PRO A 46 11.56 -2.41 3.05
N ASN A 47 12.76 -2.61 3.62
CA ASN A 47 13.36 -1.69 4.60
C ASN A 47 13.40 -0.22 4.14
N HIS A 48 13.82 0.03 2.90
CA HIS A 48 13.88 1.40 2.36
C HIS A 48 12.50 2.08 2.34
N VAL A 49 11.41 1.32 2.16
CA VAL A 49 10.04 1.85 2.20
C VAL A 49 9.62 2.14 3.63
N ALA A 50 9.91 1.23 4.58
CA ALA A 50 9.60 1.43 5.99
C ALA A 50 10.24 2.73 6.53
N GLN A 51 11.52 2.97 6.20
CA GLN A 51 12.23 4.20 6.58
C GLN A 51 11.54 5.47 6.08
N GLU A 52 11.11 5.49 4.81
CA GLU A 52 10.40 6.65 4.25
C GLU A 52 9.01 6.84 4.86
N ILE A 53 8.30 5.75 5.16
CA ILE A 53 7.01 5.79 5.86
C ILE A 53 7.19 6.41 7.25
N TYR A 54 8.19 5.96 8.03
CA TYR A 54 8.44 6.51 9.36
C TYR A 54 8.82 8.00 9.30
N LYS A 55 9.63 8.43 8.33
CA LYS A 55 9.94 9.86 8.13
C LYS A 55 8.69 10.69 7.82
N CYS A 56 7.77 10.15 7.02
CA CYS A 56 6.52 10.81 6.67
C CYS A 56 5.63 11.02 7.91
N TYR A 57 5.49 10.01 8.75
CA TYR A 57 4.64 10.09 9.94
C TYR A 57 5.31 10.76 11.14
N ALA A 58 6.64 10.77 11.24
CA ALA A 58 7.37 11.57 12.23
C ALA A 58 7.11 13.08 12.09
N ARG A 59 6.80 13.56 10.87
CA ARG A 59 6.40 14.95 10.61
C ARG A 59 4.97 15.28 11.05
N ASN A 60 4.13 14.27 11.26
CA ASN A 60 2.68 14.40 11.43
C ASN A 60 2.18 13.80 12.75
N GLN A 61 3.06 13.53 13.74
CA GLN A 61 2.61 13.10 15.06
C GLN A 61 1.83 14.26 15.72
N PRO A 62 0.58 14.04 16.14
CA PRO A 62 -0.10 14.98 17.02
C PRO A 62 0.75 15.12 18.28
N GLN A 63 1.20 16.33 18.58
CA GLN A 63 1.63 16.66 19.94
C GLN A 63 0.38 16.57 20.81
N ASP A 64 0.37 15.62 21.75
CA ASP A 64 -0.51 15.69 22.92
C ASP A 64 -0.20 16.93 23.75
#